data_AF-A0A969SCS9-F1
#
_entry.id   AF-A0A969SCS9-F1
#
_cell.length_a   1.000
_cell.length_b   1.000
_cell.length_c   1.000
_cell.angle_alpha   90.00
_cell.angle_beta   90.00
_cell.angle_gamma   90.00
#
_symmetry.space_group_name_H-M   'P 1'
#
loop_
_entity.id
_entity.type
_entity.pdbx_description
1 polymer ?
#
loop_
_entity_poly.entity_id
_entity_poly.type
_entity_poly.pdbx_seq_one_letter_code
_entity_poly.pdbx_strand_id
1 'polypeptide(L)'
;MNNTLEQTLANTLEYLRLLVREGTRPEEALADFRFLQKQHPDIGMDLLWEEEAYDQSVHYDTLLHLAGEGTVSLSFCPDRALPWPMRGVHRWSEKDLVRVNNTVLTVAEAIACLDFIWDEVRIVNRLVDMCLLREVLEKDPIELSDAELQLAMNSFRRKHKLYKAEDTYRWLEQHSMTHEKLESLVANEVIVAKLRDHVTVEQVTDYFAVHKIDFDTAYIAQILFSDKENAHQVWEQIRSGEVNFYEAAQHCF
;
A
#
# COMPACT_ATOMS: atom_id res chain seq x y z
N MET A 1 -41.98 -26.36 -11.70
CA MET A 1 -40.86 -26.24 -10.74
C MET A 1 -39.80 -25.26 -11.23
N ASN A 2 -39.17 -25.43 -12.38
CA ASN A 2 -38.10 -24.51 -12.84
C ASN A 2 -38.51 -23.02 -12.89
N ASN A 3 -39.68 -22.70 -13.44
CA ASN A 3 -40.13 -21.30 -13.55
C ASN A 3 -40.40 -20.63 -12.18
N THR A 4 -40.86 -21.41 -11.20
CA THR A 4 -41.10 -20.91 -9.83
C THR A 4 -39.78 -20.63 -9.12
N LEU A 5 -38.80 -21.55 -9.22
CA LEU A 5 -37.47 -21.38 -8.63
C LEU A 5 -36.72 -20.19 -9.23
N GLU A 6 -36.73 -20.04 -10.55
CA GLU A 6 -36.11 -18.91 -11.24
C GLU A 6 -36.70 -17.57 -10.76
N GLN A 7 -38.02 -17.51 -10.59
CA GLN A 7 -38.70 -16.32 -10.09
C GLN A 7 -38.38 -16.05 -8.61
N THR A 8 -38.34 -17.08 -7.76
CA THR A 8 -37.93 -16.92 -6.35
C THR A 8 -36.49 -16.41 -6.26
N LEU A 9 -35.55 -16.98 -7.02
CA LEU A 9 -34.15 -16.53 -7.03
C LEU A 9 -34.03 -15.07 -7.48
N ALA A 10 -34.75 -14.66 -8.53
CA ALA A 10 -34.74 -13.29 -9.02
C ALA A 10 -35.27 -12.31 -7.96
N ASN A 11 -36.43 -12.60 -7.36
CA ASN A 11 -37.02 -11.75 -6.33
C ASN A 11 -36.12 -11.65 -5.09
N THR A 12 -35.50 -12.76 -4.68
CA THR A 12 -34.56 -12.76 -3.55
C THR A 12 -33.31 -11.94 -3.86
N LEU A 13 -32.76 -12.03 -5.08
CA LEU A 13 -31.63 -11.20 -5.48
C LEU A 13 -31.98 -9.70 -5.49
N GLU A 14 -33.15 -9.34 -6.02
CA GLU A 14 -33.63 -7.97 -5.99
C GLU A 14 -33.82 -7.45 -4.56
N TYR A 15 -34.32 -8.29 -3.67
CA TYR A 15 -34.47 -7.98 -2.26
C TYR A 15 -33.11 -7.72 -1.58
N LEU A 16 -32.12 -8.60 -1.78
CA LEU A 16 -30.76 -8.40 -1.24
C LEU A 16 -30.11 -7.10 -1.76
N ARG A 17 -30.32 -6.76 -3.04
CA ARG A 17 -29.85 -5.49 -3.60
C ARG A 17 -30.54 -4.28 -3.00
N LEU A 18 -31.84 -4.39 -2.69
CA LEU A 18 -32.60 -3.34 -2.02
C LEU A 18 -32.06 -3.09 -0.61
N LEU A 19 -31.82 -4.13 0.18
CA LEU A 19 -31.29 -4.02 1.54
C LEU A 19 -29.95 -3.27 1.58
N VAL A 20 -29.04 -3.58 0.64
CA VAL A 20 -27.75 -2.88 0.53
C VAL A 20 -27.93 -1.42 0.10
N ARG A 21 -28.86 -1.14 -0.81
CA ARG A 21 -29.09 0.22 -1.30
C ARG A 21 -29.68 1.14 -0.22
N GLU A 22 -30.61 0.61 0.57
CA GLU A 22 -31.33 1.39 1.60
C GLU A 22 -30.60 1.37 2.96
N GLY A 23 -29.57 0.52 3.14
CA GLY A 23 -28.87 0.37 4.41
C GLY A 23 -29.77 -0.18 5.53
N THR A 24 -30.74 -1.02 5.15
CA THR A 24 -31.77 -1.54 6.06
C THR A 24 -31.15 -2.32 7.21
N ARG A 25 -31.64 -2.09 8.44
CA ARG A 25 -31.18 -2.79 9.65
C ARG A 25 -31.85 -4.18 9.79
N PRO A 26 -31.22 -5.13 10.51
CA PRO A 26 -31.69 -6.53 10.54
C PRO A 26 -33.15 -6.71 10.98
N GLU A 27 -33.62 -5.90 11.92
CA GLU A 27 -35.00 -5.98 12.42
C GLU A 27 -36.03 -5.65 11.33
N GLU A 28 -35.77 -4.60 10.56
CA GLU A 28 -36.60 -4.15 9.45
C GLU A 28 -36.48 -5.11 8.26
N ALA A 29 -35.25 -5.54 7.94
CA ALA A 29 -35.01 -6.54 6.91
C ALA A 29 -35.70 -7.88 7.20
N LEU A 30 -35.76 -8.31 8.47
CA LEU A 30 -36.47 -9.53 8.83
C LEU A 30 -37.99 -9.36 8.71
N ALA A 31 -38.53 -8.19 9.05
CA ALA A 31 -39.95 -7.90 8.88
C ALA A 31 -40.36 -7.95 7.40
N ASP A 32 -39.58 -7.31 6.53
CA ASP A 32 -39.85 -7.27 5.08
C ASP A 32 -39.65 -8.64 4.42
N PHE A 33 -38.64 -9.39 4.85
CA PHE A 33 -38.35 -10.73 4.34
C PHE A 33 -39.50 -11.72 4.58
N ARG A 34 -40.28 -11.55 5.66
CA ARG A 34 -41.48 -12.38 5.90
C ARG A 34 -42.55 -12.21 4.82
N PHE A 35 -42.61 -11.07 4.13
CA PHE A 35 -43.50 -10.91 2.98
C PHE A 35 -42.99 -11.70 1.78
N LEU A 36 -41.68 -11.70 1.54
CA LEU A 36 -41.05 -12.51 0.49
C LEU A 36 -41.29 -14.02 0.74
N GLN A 37 -41.17 -14.49 1.98
CA GLN A 37 -41.51 -15.86 2.38
C GLN A 37 -42.97 -16.23 2.08
N LYS A 38 -43.91 -15.30 2.33
CA LYS A 38 -45.34 -15.53 2.02
C LYS A 38 -45.64 -15.58 0.53
N GLN A 39 -44.86 -14.88 -0.30
CA GLN A 39 -45.03 -14.90 -1.75
C GLN A 39 -44.52 -16.21 -2.38
N HIS A 40 -43.57 -16.89 -1.73
CA HIS A 40 -42.97 -18.14 -2.19
C HIS A 40 -43.07 -19.24 -1.12
N PRO A 41 -44.28 -19.71 -0.76
CA PRO A 41 -44.48 -20.66 0.35
C PRO A 41 -43.94 -22.06 0.07
N ASP A 42 -43.68 -22.39 -1.19
CA ASP A 42 -43.21 -23.71 -1.62
C ASP A 42 -41.71 -23.94 -1.35
N ILE A 43 -40.95 -22.87 -1.07
CA ILE A 43 -39.51 -22.92 -0.81
C ILE A 43 -39.27 -22.36 0.60
N GLY A 44 -38.69 -23.17 1.48
CA GLY A 44 -38.25 -22.67 2.79
C GLY A 44 -37.11 -21.69 2.59
N MET A 45 -37.16 -20.52 3.23
CA MET A 45 -36.09 -19.52 3.11
C MET A 45 -35.70 -18.94 4.45
N ASP A 46 -34.41 -18.74 4.66
CA ASP A 46 -33.84 -18.07 5.85
C ASP A 46 -33.00 -16.87 5.45
N LEU A 47 -33.13 -15.78 6.20
CA LEU A 47 -32.30 -14.58 6.06
C LEU A 47 -31.20 -14.62 7.12
N LEU A 48 -29.96 -14.53 6.66
CA LEU A 48 -28.76 -14.42 7.47
C LEU A 48 -28.19 -13.01 7.37
N TRP A 49 -27.55 -12.54 8.44
CA TRP A 49 -26.82 -11.29 8.41
C TRP A 49 -25.56 -11.31 9.28
N GLU A 50 -24.62 -10.44 8.93
CA GLU A 50 -23.41 -10.11 9.72
C GLU A 50 -23.21 -8.61 9.69
N GLU A 51 -22.82 -8.04 10.84
CA GLU A 51 -22.52 -6.62 10.97
C GLU A 51 -21.01 -6.43 11.13
N GLU A 52 -20.44 -5.55 10.30
CA GLU A 52 -19.02 -5.21 10.34
C GLU A 52 -18.71 -4.36 11.57
N ALA A 53 -17.65 -4.74 12.30
CA ALA A 53 -17.28 -4.07 13.54
C ALA A 53 -16.73 -2.64 13.31
N TYR A 54 -16.21 -2.35 12.12
CA TYR A 54 -15.54 -1.08 11.81
C TYR A 54 -16.52 0.03 11.40
N ASP A 55 -17.35 -0.23 10.39
CA ASP A 55 -18.25 0.76 9.81
C ASP A 55 -19.74 0.49 10.10
N GLN A 56 -20.06 -0.55 10.87
CA GLN A 56 -21.42 -0.99 11.19
C GLN A 56 -22.27 -1.34 9.96
N SER A 57 -21.62 -1.59 8.82
CA SER A 57 -22.31 -2.06 7.62
C SER A 57 -22.86 -3.46 7.85
N VAL A 58 -24.05 -3.73 7.31
CA VAL A 58 -24.74 -5.00 7.48
C VAL A 58 -24.79 -5.73 6.14
N HIS A 59 -24.36 -6.98 6.15
CA HIS A 59 -24.39 -7.86 4.99
C HIS A 59 -25.49 -8.89 5.15
N TYR A 60 -26.19 -9.20 4.07
CA TYR A 60 -27.33 -10.11 4.05
C TYR A 60 -27.13 -11.22 3.03
N ASP A 61 -27.48 -12.42 3.45
CA ASP A 61 -27.48 -13.63 2.64
C ASP A 61 -28.80 -14.37 2.83
N THR A 62 -29.27 -15.06 1.79
CA THR A 62 -30.48 -15.87 1.88
C THR A 62 -30.17 -17.34 1.58
N LEU A 63 -30.66 -18.23 2.44
CA LEU A 63 -30.68 -19.66 2.19
C LEU A 63 -32.05 -20.04 1.63
N LEU A 64 -32.07 -20.76 0.51
CA LEU A 64 -33.29 -21.32 -0.07
C LEU A 64 -33.21 -22.86 0.00
N HIS A 65 -34.17 -23.48 0.69
CA HIS A 65 -34.23 -24.91 0.92
C HIS A 65 -35.10 -25.59 -0.14
N LEU A 66 -34.45 -26.31 -1.05
CA LEU A 66 -35.09 -27.07 -2.12
C LEU A 66 -35.28 -28.52 -1.65
N ALA A 67 -36.54 -28.90 -1.41
CA ALA A 67 -36.89 -30.19 -0.86
C ALA A 67 -36.33 -31.35 -1.71
N GLY A 68 -35.42 -32.14 -1.13
CA GLY A 68 -34.80 -33.30 -1.79
C GLY A 68 -33.67 -32.97 -2.77
N GLU A 69 -33.37 -31.69 -3.03
CA GLU A 69 -32.31 -31.25 -3.94
C GLU A 69 -31.12 -30.62 -3.19
N GLY A 70 -31.38 -29.89 -2.11
CA GLY A 70 -30.34 -29.26 -1.29
C GLY A 70 -30.68 -27.83 -0.87
N THR A 71 -29.66 -27.06 -0.51
CA THR A 71 -29.81 -25.65 -0.13
C THR A 71 -29.02 -24.77 -1.09
N VAL A 72 -29.68 -23.75 -1.64
CA VAL A 72 -29.03 -22.68 -2.42
C VAL A 72 -28.72 -21.51 -1.49
N SER A 73 -27.47 -21.06 -1.50
CA SER A 73 -27.07 -19.81 -0.85
C SER A 73 -27.04 -18.71 -1.89
N LEU A 74 -27.74 -17.60 -1.63
CA LEU A 74 -27.75 -16.42 -2.48
C LEU A 74 -27.22 -15.22 -1.70
N SER A 75 -26.19 -14.58 -2.25
CA SER A 75 -25.47 -13.48 -1.64
C SER A 75 -25.34 -12.32 -2.63
N PHE A 76 -25.37 -11.08 -2.14
CA PHE A 76 -25.04 -9.91 -2.94
C PHE A 76 -24.05 -9.03 -2.17
N CYS A 77 -22.97 -8.61 -2.84
CA CYS A 77 -21.99 -7.69 -2.28
C CYS A 77 -21.74 -6.52 -3.26
N PRO A 78 -21.67 -5.27 -2.78
CA PRO A 78 -21.19 -4.15 -3.59
C PRO A 78 -19.68 -4.27 -3.85
N ASP A 79 -19.17 -3.58 -4.87
CA ASP A 79 -17.76 -3.67 -5.34
C ASP A 79 -16.69 -3.47 -4.24
N ARG A 80 -17.04 -2.78 -3.15
CA ARG A 80 -16.12 -2.48 -2.03
C ARG A 80 -16.21 -3.48 -0.87
N ALA A 81 -17.01 -4.54 -1.00
CA ALA A 81 -17.23 -5.53 0.05
C ALA A 81 -16.91 -6.95 -0.42
N LEU A 82 -16.59 -7.83 0.52
CA LEU A 82 -16.37 -9.25 0.23
C LEU A 82 -17.69 -10.03 0.28
N PRO A 83 -17.93 -10.97 -0.65
CA PRO A 83 -19.08 -11.87 -0.59
C PRO A 83 -18.96 -12.85 0.58
N TRP A 84 -20.09 -13.24 1.17
CA TRP A 84 -20.15 -14.08 2.38
C TRP A 84 -19.25 -15.33 2.37
N PRO A 85 -19.16 -16.13 1.28
CA PRO A 85 -18.27 -17.29 1.25
C PRO A 85 -16.79 -16.95 1.44
N MET A 86 -16.39 -15.72 1.14
CA MET A 86 -15.01 -15.24 1.29
C MET A 86 -14.74 -14.65 2.68
N ARG A 87 -15.79 -14.28 3.43
CA ARG A 87 -15.65 -13.68 4.77
C ARG A 87 -15.14 -14.68 5.81
N GLY A 88 -15.50 -15.96 5.68
CA GLY A 88 -14.97 -17.06 6.49
C GLY A 88 -13.60 -17.59 6.05
N VAL A 89 -13.11 -17.17 4.88
CA VAL A 89 -11.77 -17.55 4.36
C VAL A 89 -10.68 -16.64 4.95
N HIS A 90 -11.04 -15.42 5.33
CA HIS A 90 -10.19 -14.57 6.17
C HIS A 90 -10.24 -15.06 7.60
N ARG A 91 -9.18 -15.77 8.02
CA ARG A 91 -9.09 -16.37 9.34
C ARG A 91 -9.26 -15.29 10.41
N TRP A 92 -9.95 -15.60 11.50
CA TRP A 92 -10.01 -14.81 12.74
C TRP A 92 -8.61 -14.30 13.18
N SER A 93 -7.54 -15.03 12.87
CA SER A 93 -6.15 -14.64 13.13
C SER A 93 -5.58 -13.53 12.22
N GLU A 94 -6.28 -13.10 11.17
CA GLU A 94 -5.88 -11.96 10.33
C GLU A 94 -6.38 -10.62 10.90
N LYS A 95 -7.27 -10.65 11.90
CA LYS A 95 -7.66 -9.46 12.66
C LYS A 95 -6.71 -9.18 13.82
N ASP A 96 -5.92 -10.16 14.27
CA ASP A 96 -4.94 -10.01 15.36
C ASP A 96 -3.61 -9.45 14.80
N LEU A 97 -3.28 -8.19 15.09
CA LEU A 97 -2.01 -7.60 14.66
C LEU A 97 -0.86 -7.99 15.59
N VAL A 98 -1.08 -7.85 16.91
CA VAL A 98 -0.08 -8.16 17.94
C VAL A 98 -0.79 -8.74 19.15
N ARG A 99 -0.22 -9.76 19.78
CA ARG A 99 -0.68 -10.28 21.07
C ARG A 99 0.40 -10.09 22.12
N VAL A 100 0.06 -9.42 23.22
CA VAL A 100 0.90 -9.29 24.40
C VAL A 100 0.17 -9.94 25.57
N ASN A 101 0.69 -11.08 26.04
CA ASN A 101 0.03 -11.94 27.02
C ASN A 101 -1.39 -12.34 26.55
N ASN A 102 -2.41 -12.00 27.33
CA ASN A 102 -3.83 -12.26 27.02
C ASN A 102 -4.51 -11.10 26.29
N THR A 103 -3.79 -10.03 25.97
CA THR A 103 -4.35 -8.89 25.23
C THR A 103 -4.01 -9.01 23.77
N VAL A 104 -5.03 -8.99 22.93
CA VAL A 104 -4.91 -8.97 21.47
C VAL A 104 -5.17 -7.55 21.01
N LEU A 105 -4.22 -6.97 20.28
CA LEU A 105 -4.41 -5.76 19.51
C LEU A 105 -4.86 -6.16 18.12
N THR A 106 -6.04 -5.71 17.73
CA THR A 106 -6.57 -5.94 16.39
C THR A 106 -6.02 -4.94 15.37
N VAL A 107 -6.15 -5.25 14.07
CA VAL A 107 -5.79 -4.31 13.00
C VAL A 107 -6.59 -3.00 13.10
N ALA A 108 -7.88 -3.07 13.45
CA ALA A 108 -8.73 -1.89 13.62
C ALA A 108 -8.26 -1.01 14.80
N GLU A 109 -7.97 -1.62 15.95
CA GLU A 109 -7.44 -0.90 17.11
C GLU A 109 -6.04 -0.33 16.84
N ALA A 110 -5.21 -1.05 16.10
CA ALA A 110 -3.91 -0.55 15.68
C ALA A 110 -4.04 0.67 14.76
N ILE A 111 -4.94 0.64 13.76
CA ILE A 111 -5.19 1.80 12.89
C ILE A 111 -5.68 3.00 13.73
N ALA A 112 -6.57 2.79 14.69
CA ALA A 112 -7.03 3.85 15.60
C ALA A 112 -5.89 4.39 16.49
N CYS A 113 -4.96 3.54 16.93
CA CYS A 113 -3.76 3.98 17.65
C CYS A 113 -2.75 4.71 16.74
N LEU A 114 -2.75 4.41 15.44
CA LEU A 114 -1.90 5.03 14.43
C LEU A 114 -2.52 6.30 13.82
N ASP A 115 -3.69 6.75 14.28
CA ASP A 115 -4.41 7.92 13.75
C ASP A 115 -3.53 9.18 13.69
N PHE A 116 -2.63 9.37 14.67
CA PHE A 116 -1.67 10.47 14.69
C PHE A 116 -0.62 10.42 13.56
N ILE A 117 -0.40 9.25 12.97
CA ILE A 117 0.51 9.01 11.85
C ILE A 117 -0.21 9.21 10.52
N TRP A 118 -1.54 9.05 10.48
CA TRP A 118 -2.35 9.28 9.28
C TRP A 118 -2.48 10.75 8.89
N ASP A 119 -2.35 11.68 9.86
CA ASP A 119 -2.19 13.12 9.58
C ASP A 119 -0.88 13.46 8.85
N GLU A 120 0.11 12.55 8.87
CA GLU A 120 1.27 12.67 8.00
C GLU A 120 0.94 12.15 6.60
N VAL A 121 0.56 13.08 5.71
CA VAL A 121 0.32 12.91 4.26
C VAL A 121 1.31 11.95 3.56
N ARG A 122 2.53 11.80 4.10
CA ARG A 122 3.58 10.91 3.60
C ARG A 122 3.19 9.43 3.56
N ILE A 123 2.47 8.92 4.56
CA ILE A 123 2.13 7.49 4.61
C ILE A 123 0.94 7.17 3.71
N VAL A 124 -0.08 8.02 3.71
CA VAL A 124 -1.20 7.93 2.76
C VAL A 124 -0.68 7.94 1.33
N ASN A 125 0.17 8.92 0.97
CA ASN A 125 0.75 8.99 -0.37
C ASN A 125 1.55 7.73 -0.70
N ARG A 126 2.35 7.22 0.24
CA ARG A 126 3.13 5.99 0.00
C ARG A 126 2.26 4.76 -0.23
N LEU A 127 1.11 4.66 0.44
CA LEU A 127 0.14 3.58 0.21
C LEU A 127 -0.55 3.71 -1.15
N VAL A 128 -0.96 4.93 -1.51
CA VAL A 128 -1.53 5.23 -2.82
C VAL A 128 -0.52 4.92 -3.93
N ASP A 129 0.72 5.40 -3.79
CA ASP A 129 1.81 5.11 -4.72
C ASP A 129 2.01 3.60 -4.88
N MET A 130 1.98 2.84 -3.78
CA MET A 130 2.13 1.38 -3.85
C MET A 130 1.00 0.71 -4.64
N CYS A 131 -0.25 1.15 -4.47
CA CYS A 131 -1.38 0.67 -5.25
C CYS A 131 -1.24 1.00 -6.74
N LEU A 132 -0.89 2.25 -7.07
CA LEU A 132 -0.69 2.70 -8.44
C LEU A 132 0.46 1.93 -9.12
N LEU A 133 1.58 1.78 -8.43
CA LEU A 133 2.73 1.03 -8.92
C LEU A 133 2.37 -0.44 -9.20
N ARG A 134 1.61 -1.08 -8.31
CA ARG A 134 1.15 -2.45 -8.53
C ARG A 134 0.27 -2.57 -9.77
N GLU A 135 -0.70 -1.67 -9.91
CA GLU A 135 -1.59 -1.67 -11.08
C GLU A 135 -0.83 -1.51 -12.39
N VAL A 136 0.15 -0.60 -12.43
CA VAL A 136 0.98 -0.38 -13.62
C VAL A 136 1.83 -1.61 -13.92
N LEU A 137 2.47 -2.20 -12.91
CA LEU A 137 3.32 -3.38 -13.09
C LEU A 137 2.55 -4.67 -13.41
N GLU A 138 1.28 -4.77 -13.01
CA GLU A 138 0.39 -5.84 -13.46
C GLU A 138 0.02 -5.72 -14.94
N LYS A 139 -0.12 -4.48 -15.44
CA LYS A 139 -0.44 -4.20 -16.85
C LYS A 139 0.78 -4.30 -17.77
N ASP A 140 1.92 -3.80 -17.31
CA ASP A 140 3.18 -3.79 -18.04
C ASP A 140 4.33 -4.26 -17.12
N PRO A 141 4.54 -5.59 -17.03
CA PRO A 141 5.54 -6.15 -16.14
C PRO A 141 6.95 -5.77 -16.58
N ILE A 142 7.70 -5.16 -15.67
CA ILE A 142 9.13 -4.89 -15.89
C ILE A 142 9.93 -6.10 -15.43
N GLU A 143 10.60 -6.75 -16.38
CA GLU A 143 11.49 -7.86 -16.07
C GLU A 143 12.75 -7.38 -15.34
N LEU A 144 13.12 -8.15 -14.31
CA LEU A 144 14.35 -8.00 -13.56
C LEU A 144 15.19 -9.25 -13.74
N SER A 145 16.41 -9.09 -14.23
CA SER A 145 17.36 -10.20 -14.32
C SER A 145 17.98 -10.53 -12.97
N ASP A 146 18.38 -11.79 -12.77
CA ASP A 146 19.10 -12.24 -11.57
C ASP A 146 20.38 -11.42 -11.31
N ALA A 147 21.05 -10.98 -12.38
CA ALA A 147 22.24 -10.14 -12.29
C ALA A 147 21.94 -8.74 -11.72
N GLU A 148 20.87 -8.10 -12.19
CA GLU A 148 20.41 -6.81 -11.66
C GLU A 148 19.97 -6.95 -10.20
N LEU A 149 19.23 -8.01 -9.88
CA LEU A 149 18.79 -8.30 -8.52
C LEU A 149 19.98 -8.52 -7.58
N GLN A 150 20.98 -9.28 -7.99
CA GLN A 150 22.19 -9.51 -7.21
C GLN A 150 22.99 -8.22 -6.99
N LEU A 151 23.09 -7.35 -8.00
CA LEU A 151 23.74 -6.04 -7.88
C LEU A 151 23.01 -5.13 -6.89
N ALA A 152 21.68 -5.12 -6.94
CA ALA A 152 20.85 -4.39 -6.00
C ALA A 152 21.02 -4.94 -4.58
N MET A 153 21.05 -6.26 -4.41
CA MET A 153 21.27 -6.91 -3.11
C MET A 153 22.65 -6.57 -2.54
N ASN A 154 23.67 -6.55 -3.38
CA ASN A 154 25.01 -6.14 -2.97
C ASN A 154 25.05 -4.66 -2.56
N SER A 155 24.30 -3.80 -3.25
CA SER A 155 24.20 -2.37 -2.93
C SER A 155 23.44 -2.13 -1.63
N PHE A 156 22.34 -2.87 -1.42
CA PHE A 156 21.58 -2.90 -0.17
C PHE A 156 22.49 -3.30 1.00
N ARG A 157 23.20 -4.43 0.88
CA ARG A 157 24.15 -4.89 1.90
C ARG A 157 25.22 -3.85 2.20
N ARG A 158 25.82 -3.21 1.19
CA ARG A 158 26.80 -2.13 1.38
C ARG A 158 26.23 -0.93 2.12
N LYS A 159 25.04 -0.45 1.72
CA LYS A 159 24.34 0.68 2.36
C LYS A 159 24.07 0.41 3.84
N HIS A 160 23.71 -0.83 4.18
CA HIS A 160 23.44 -1.27 5.54
C HIS A 160 24.67 -1.83 6.29
N LYS A 161 25.87 -1.75 5.70
CA LYS A 161 27.13 -2.28 6.25
C LYS A 161 27.11 -3.78 6.58
N LEU A 162 26.31 -4.56 5.84
CA LEU A 162 26.13 -6.00 5.98
C LEU A 162 27.18 -6.76 5.14
N TYR A 163 28.46 -6.64 5.53
CA TYR A 163 29.56 -7.19 4.74
C TYR A 163 29.73 -8.70 4.89
N LYS A 164 29.25 -9.29 5.98
CA LYS A 164 29.26 -10.74 6.21
C LYS A 164 27.85 -11.33 6.10
N ALA A 165 27.79 -12.62 5.76
CA ALA A 165 26.53 -13.36 5.75
C ALA A 165 25.84 -13.33 7.12
N GLU A 166 26.61 -13.51 8.20
CA GLU A 166 26.13 -13.43 9.59
C GLU A 166 25.46 -12.09 9.92
N ASP A 167 26.02 -10.97 9.42
CA ASP A 167 25.44 -9.64 9.64
C ASP A 167 24.09 -9.52 8.93
N THR A 168 23.97 -10.11 7.74
CA THR A 168 22.69 -10.14 6.99
C THR A 168 21.64 -10.98 7.73
N TYR A 169 21.99 -12.16 8.24
CA TYR A 169 21.06 -12.99 9.01
C TYR A 169 20.60 -12.31 10.29
N ARG A 170 21.51 -11.66 11.02
CA ARG A 170 21.15 -10.89 12.22
C ARG A 170 20.23 -9.72 11.88
N TRP A 171 20.50 -9.03 10.77
CA TRP A 171 19.65 -7.93 10.33
C TRP A 171 18.24 -8.44 9.96
N LEU A 172 18.14 -9.57 9.26
CA LEU A 172 16.87 -10.21 8.94
C LEU A 172 16.08 -10.60 10.21
N GLU A 173 16.76 -11.19 11.19
CA GLU A 173 16.16 -11.56 12.49
C GLU A 173 15.64 -10.34 13.25
N GLN A 174 16.45 -9.29 13.34
CA GLN A 174 16.07 -8.02 14.00
C GLN A 174 14.85 -7.36 13.34
N HIS A 175 14.67 -7.55 12.04
CA HIS A 175 13.56 -6.98 11.28
C HIS A 175 12.42 -8.00 11.04
N SER A 176 12.48 -9.18 11.67
CA SER A 176 11.49 -10.26 11.50
C SER A 176 11.17 -10.57 10.03
N MET A 177 12.21 -10.57 9.18
CA MET A 177 12.08 -10.68 7.73
C MET A 177 12.77 -11.94 7.22
N THR A 178 12.18 -12.60 6.21
CA THR A 178 12.79 -13.74 5.53
C THR A 178 13.69 -13.29 4.39
N HIS A 179 14.51 -14.19 3.84
CA HIS A 179 15.35 -13.87 2.69
C HIS A 179 14.52 -13.50 1.46
N GLU A 180 13.45 -14.24 1.20
CA GLU A 180 12.55 -14.04 0.07
C GLU A 180 11.84 -12.68 0.15
N LYS A 181 11.46 -12.26 1.37
CA LYS A 181 10.89 -10.92 1.61
C LYS A 181 11.90 -9.81 1.36
N LEU A 182 13.15 -10.01 1.76
CA LEU A 182 14.23 -9.05 1.46
C LEU A 182 14.47 -8.94 -0.05
N GLU A 183 14.56 -10.07 -0.73
CA GLU A 183 14.74 -10.15 -2.17
C GLU A 183 13.60 -9.43 -2.90
N SER A 184 12.35 -9.69 -2.50
CA SER A 184 11.17 -9.01 -3.04
C SER A 184 11.20 -7.50 -2.78
N LEU A 185 11.62 -7.08 -1.59
CA LEU A 185 11.72 -5.65 -1.24
C LEU A 185 12.73 -4.94 -2.15
N VAL A 186 13.92 -5.53 -2.31
CA VAL A 186 14.96 -4.91 -3.12
C VAL A 186 14.65 -5.03 -4.62
N ALA A 187 14.01 -6.11 -5.07
CA ALA A 187 13.50 -6.22 -6.43
C ALA A 187 12.50 -5.09 -6.74
N ASN A 188 11.55 -4.84 -5.84
CA ASN A 188 10.58 -3.76 -5.98
C ASN A 188 11.26 -2.39 -6.09
N GLU A 189 12.30 -2.11 -5.29
CA GLU A 189 13.03 -0.83 -5.41
C GLU A 189 13.65 -0.64 -6.81
N VAL A 190 14.22 -1.70 -7.39
CA VAL A 190 14.81 -1.65 -8.73
C VAL A 190 13.75 -1.51 -9.81
N ILE A 191 12.66 -2.27 -9.72
CA ILE A 191 11.55 -2.23 -10.66
C ILE A 191 10.92 -0.83 -10.69
N VAL A 192 10.70 -0.22 -9.53
CA VAL A 192 10.16 1.15 -9.44
C VAL A 192 11.13 2.16 -10.06
N ALA A 193 12.43 2.01 -9.84
CA ALA A 193 13.42 2.87 -10.48
C ALA A 193 13.39 2.73 -12.02
N LYS A 194 13.34 1.49 -12.54
CA LYS A 194 13.20 1.21 -13.98
C LYS A 194 11.91 1.79 -14.55
N LEU A 195 10.79 1.66 -13.84
CA LEU A 195 9.51 2.24 -14.26
C LEU A 195 9.58 3.76 -14.36
N ARG A 196 10.18 4.41 -13.35
CA ARG A 196 10.37 5.86 -13.35
C ARG A 196 11.19 6.30 -14.57
N ASP A 197 12.28 5.61 -14.86
CA ASP A 197 13.12 5.92 -16.01
C ASP A 197 12.34 5.70 -17.31
N HIS A 198 11.59 4.61 -17.42
CA HIS A 198 10.75 4.30 -18.58
C HIS A 198 9.68 5.37 -18.85
N VAL A 199 8.99 5.83 -17.81
CA VAL A 199 7.93 6.86 -17.93
C VAL A 199 8.51 8.25 -18.25
N THR A 200 9.76 8.52 -17.86
CA THR A 200 10.35 9.87 -17.99
C THR A 200 11.28 10.02 -19.19
N VAL A 201 11.80 8.93 -19.79
CA VAL A 201 12.87 8.98 -20.81
C VAL A 201 12.59 9.92 -21.97
N GLU A 202 11.35 9.98 -22.46
CA GLU A 202 10.97 10.85 -23.59
C GLU A 202 10.78 12.32 -23.18
N GLN A 203 10.56 12.59 -21.90
CA GLN A 203 10.23 13.93 -21.38
C GLN A 203 11.46 14.67 -20.84
N VAL A 204 12.54 13.95 -20.51
CA VAL A 204 13.75 14.54 -19.88
C VAL A 204 14.37 15.63 -20.74
N THR A 205 14.53 15.39 -22.05
CA THR A 205 15.19 16.34 -22.96
C THR A 205 14.41 17.64 -23.07
N ASP A 206 13.09 17.55 -23.25
CA ASP A 206 12.22 18.70 -23.40
C ASP A 206 12.11 19.49 -22.09
N TYR A 207 11.98 18.79 -20.96
CA TYR A 207 11.96 19.42 -19.65
C TYR A 207 13.28 20.16 -19.36
N PHE A 208 14.43 19.53 -19.62
CA PHE A 208 15.74 20.15 -19.44
C PHE A 208 15.92 21.38 -20.33
N ALA A 209 15.46 21.34 -21.59
CA ALA A 209 15.56 22.47 -22.51
C ALA A 209 14.86 23.73 -21.99
N VAL A 210 13.71 23.57 -21.32
CA VAL A 210 12.93 24.67 -20.73
C VAL A 210 13.51 25.14 -19.39
N HIS A 211 14.10 24.24 -18.60
CA HIS A 211 14.51 24.51 -17.21
C HIS A 211 16.03 24.55 -17.01
N LYS A 212 16.83 24.80 -18.07
CA LYS A 212 18.31 24.76 -18.00
C LYS A 212 18.91 25.52 -16.82
N ILE A 213 18.32 26.65 -16.45
CA ILE A 213 18.82 27.52 -15.36
C ILE A 213 18.68 26.87 -13.98
N ASP A 214 17.67 26.01 -13.80
CA ASP A 214 17.42 25.30 -12.53
C ASP A 214 18.43 24.16 -12.30
N PHE A 215 19.11 23.73 -13.36
CA PHE A 215 20.11 22.67 -13.36
C PHE A 215 21.54 23.19 -13.50
N ASP A 216 21.75 24.50 -13.35
CA ASP A 216 23.09 25.08 -13.43
C ASP A 216 23.94 24.62 -12.23
N THR A 217 25.25 24.49 -12.44
CA THR A 217 26.19 23.99 -11.42
C THR A 217 27.37 24.93 -11.29
N ALA A 218 27.74 25.26 -10.04
CA ALA A 218 28.88 26.10 -9.74
C ALA A 218 29.96 25.30 -9.01
N TYR A 219 31.19 25.35 -9.52
CA TYR A 219 32.36 24.87 -8.80
C TYR A 219 32.85 25.97 -7.86
N ILE A 220 32.64 25.79 -6.55
CA ILE A 220 33.01 26.75 -5.52
C ILE A 220 34.21 26.21 -4.75
N ALA A 221 35.31 26.96 -4.75
CA ALA A 221 36.44 26.74 -3.86
C ALA A 221 36.34 27.69 -2.67
N GLN A 222 36.59 27.19 -1.45
CA GLN A 222 36.49 27.97 -0.22
C GLN A 222 37.77 27.84 0.60
N ILE A 223 38.26 28.97 1.12
CA ILE A 223 39.33 29.01 2.14
C ILE A 223 38.68 29.49 3.44
N LEU A 224 38.93 28.78 4.53
CA LEU A 224 38.42 29.12 5.85
C LEU A 224 39.53 29.75 6.68
N PHE A 225 39.23 30.90 7.28
CA PHE A 225 40.14 31.63 8.15
C PHE A 225 39.57 31.72 9.55
N SER A 226 40.42 31.54 10.55
CA SER A 226 40.07 31.68 11.97
C SER A 226 39.94 33.15 12.40
N ASP A 227 40.56 34.05 11.64
CA ASP A 227 40.65 35.48 11.94
C ASP A 227 40.20 36.35 10.74
N LYS A 228 39.49 37.43 11.06
CA LYS A 228 38.88 38.32 10.08
C LYS A 228 39.91 39.22 9.41
N GLU A 229 40.93 39.68 10.12
CA GLU A 229 41.95 40.57 9.55
C GLU A 229 42.79 39.83 8.52
N ASN A 230 43.19 38.59 8.84
CA ASN A 230 43.90 37.72 7.91
C ASN A 230 43.05 37.39 6.66
N ALA A 231 41.76 37.06 6.84
CA ALA A 231 40.84 36.83 5.74
C ALA A 231 40.75 38.05 4.80
N HIS A 232 40.70 39.26 5.36
CA HIS A 232 40.59 40.48 4.59
C HIS A 232 41.89 40.81 3.83
N GLN A 233 43.04 40.59 4.45
CA GLN A 233 44.35 40.79 3.82
C GLN A 233 44.54 39.85 2.62
N VAL A 234 44.27 38.55 2.81
CA VAL A 234 44.38 37.56 1.73
C VAL A 234 43.35 37.83 0.63
N TRP A 235 42.14 38.26 0.99
CA TRP A 235 41.14 38.68 0.01
C TRP A 235 41.60 39.88 -0.83
N GLU A 236 42.25 40.87 -0.22
CA GLU A 236 42.82 42.02 -0.95
C GLU A 236 43.93 41.59 -1.91
N GLN A 237 44.83 40.70 -1.48
CA GLN A 237 45.90 40.15 -2.32
C GLN A 237 45.37 39.35 -3.52
N ILE A 238 44.33 38.55 -3.31
CA ILE A 238 43.66 37.81 -4.39
C ILE A 238 42.97 38.79 -5.35
N ARG A 239 42.31 39.82 -4.83
CA ARG A 239 41.59 40.81 -5.65
C ARG A 239 42.53 41.74 -6.42
N SER A 240 43.70 42.08 -5.87
CA SER A 240 44.74 42.86 -6.55
C SER A 240 45.50 42.04 -7.59
N GLY A 241 45.37 40.72 -7.57
CA GLY A 241 46.06 39.80 -8.47
C GLY A 241 47.51 39.50 -8.06
N GLU A 242 47.91 39.87 -6.84
CA GLU A 242 49.23 39.57 -6.29
C GLU A 242 49.45 38.07 -6.06
N VAL A 243 48.39 37.35 -5.69
CA VAL A 243 48.40 35.90 -5.42
C VAL A 243 47.14 35.29 -6.01
N ASN A 244 47.25 34.11 -6.62
CA ASN A 244 46.06 33.41 -7.10
C ASN A 244 45.33 32.68 -5.95
N PHE A 245 44.04 32.37 -6.14
CA PHE A 245 43.22 31.75 -5.07
C PHE A 245 43.80 30.42 -4.55
N TYR A 246 44.36 29.58 -5.42
CA TYR A 246 44.90 28.28 -5.03
C TYR A 246 46.25 28.39 -4.30
N GLU A 247 47.09 29.36 -4.68
CA GLU A 247 48.31 29.70 -3.96
C GLU A 247 47.98 30.22 -2.55
N ALA A 248 47.01 31.14 -2.44
CA ALA A 248 46.53 31.61 -1.15
C ALA A 248 45.97 30.48 -0.28
N ALA A 249 45.26 29.52 -0.87
CA ALA A 249 44.74 28.35 -0.18
C ALA A 249 45.87 27.44 0.35
N GLN A 250 46.94 27.23 -0.42
CA GLN A 250 48.10 26.43 0.00
C GLN A 250 48.85 27.07 1.18
N HIS A 251 48.92 28.40 1.25
CA HIS A 251 49.60 29.09 2.35
C HIS A 251 48.81 29.09 3.68
N CYS A 252 47.53 28.72 3.65
CA CYS A 252 46.67 28.68 4.83
C CYS A 252 46.63 27.32 5.54
N PHE A 253 47.19 26.26 4.93
CA PHE A 253 47.27 24.90 5.47
C PHE A 253 48.72 24.46 5.68
#